data_AF-A0A943HTX0-F1
#
_entry.id   AF-A0A943HTX0-F1
#
_cell.length_a   1.000
_cell.length_b   1.000
_cell.length_c   1.000
_cell.angle_alpha   90.00
_cell.angle_beta   90.00
_cell.angle_gamma   90.00
#
_symmetry.space_group_name_H-M   'P 1'
#
loop_
_entity.id
_entity.type
_entity.pdbx_description
1 polymer ?
#
loop_
_entity_poly.entity_id
_entity_poly.type
_entity_poly.pdbx_seq_one_letter_code
_entity_poly.pdbx_strand_id
1 'polypeptide(L)'
;MEEWMQYARDMAKAEKELEIELWVIISFYRTTEQGGKVLLFRYDLPRKVADKYDWVVRWRRARLTCQYPKGNVTHTYCLYDRHSGEDYSFGSCLSSLAAAKAQVTRMERRIREYTAWQKQNNLFFDEQADEMLQKAVAKLKIKKENVQEAERRLQRKAEKHQREMRK
;
A
#
# COMPACT_ATOMS: atom_id res chain seq x y z
N MET A 1 21.94 0.20 -2.29
CA MET A 1 21.30 0.02 -0.96
C MET A 1 20.58 1.28 -0.52
N GLU A 2 21.18 2.48 -0.67
CA GLU A 2 20.54 3.78 -0.41
C GLU A 2 19.25 4.04 -1.19
N GLU A 3 19.21 3.79 -2.51
CA GLU A 3 17.99 4.04 -3.30
C GLU A 3 16.77 3.25 -2.83
N TRP A 4 16.97 2.01 -2.36
CA TRP A 4 15.88 1.15 -1.91
C TRP A 4 15.36 1.55 -0.52
N MET A 5 16.28 1.93 0.38
CA MET A 5 15.91 2.55 1.66
C MET A 5 15.16 3.88 1.45
N GLN A 6 15.59 4.66 0.47
CA GLN A 6 14.95 5.93 0.14
C GLN A 6 13.54 5.73 -0.43
N TYR A 7 13.36 4.73 -1.30
CA TYR A 7 12.06 4.34 -1.81
C TYR A 7 11.12 3.88 -0.68
N ALA A 8 11.62 3.08 0.26
CA ALA A 8 10.84 2.66 1.43
C ALA A 8 10.39 3.85 2.29
N ARG A 9 11.26 4.86 2.47
CA ARG A 9 10.89 6.11 3.18
C ARG A 9 9.82 6.91 2.44
N ASP A 10 9.93 7.02 1.11
CA ASP A 10 8.96 7.75 0.29
C ASP A 10 7.59 7.04 0.30
N MET A 11 7.58 5.71 0.26
CA MET A 11 6.36 4.90 0.43
C MET A 11 5.75 5.07 1.83
N ALA A 12 6.55 4.98 2.90
CA ALA A 12 6.06 5.18 4.26
C ALA A 12 5.52 6.60 4.48
N LYS A 13 6.11 7.60 3.84
CA LYS A 13 5.61 8.98 3.85
C LYS A 13 4.25 9.08 3.14
N ALA A 14 4.12 8.47 1.96
CA ALA A 14 2.86 8.45 1.21
C ALA A 14 1.74 7.71 1.99
N GLU A 15 2.05 6.58 2.62
CA GLU A 15 1.12 5.84 3.49
C GLU A 15 0.66 6.68 4.69
N LYS A 16 1.58 7.44 5.29
CA LYS A 16 1.26 8.35 6.40
C LYS A 16 0.40 9.53 5.97
N GLU A 17 0.68 10.13 4.81
CA GLU A 17 -0.11 11.23 4.24
C GLU A 17 -1.53 10.78 3.84
N LEU A 18 -1.72 9.51 3.53
CA LEU A 18 -3.01 8.92 3.19
C LEU A 18 -3.82 8.48 4.43
N GLU A 19 -3.27 8.64 5.65
CA GLU A 19 -3.90 8.23 6.92
C GLU A 19 -4.46 6.80 6.90
N ILE A 20 -3.78 5.89 6.19
CA ILE A 20 -4.29 4.53 5.95
C ILE A 20 -4.34 3.77 7.28
N GLU A 21 -5.54 3.36 7.69
CA GLU A 21 -5.72 2.44 8.81
C GLU A 21 -5.66 1.01 8.29
N LEU A 22 -4.48 0.41 8.37
CA LEU A 22 -4.29 -0.97 7.94
C LEU A 22 -4.91 -1.96 8.95
N TRP A 23 -5.94 -2.65 8.49
CA TRP A 23 -6.58 -3.77 9.16
C TRP A 23 -6.24 -5.07 8.43
N VAL A 24 -6.35 -6.19 9.16
CA VAL A 24 -6.10 -7.50 8.60
C VAL A 24 -7.20 -8.47 8.99
N ILE A 25 -7.74 -9.12 7.97
CA ILE A 25 -8.61 -10.27 8.13
C ILE A 25 -7.75 -11.52 8.07
N ILE A 26 -7.74 -12.27 9.18
CA ILE A 26 -7.04 -13.55 9.27
C ILE A 26 -8.08 -14.65 9.21
N SER A 27 -8.12 -15.36 8.09
CA SER A 27 -9.08 -16.43 7.85
C SER A 27 -8.40 -17.78 7.92
N PHE A 28 -8.94 -18.70 8.72
CA PHE A 28 -8.47 -20.07 8.84
C PHE A 28 -9.35 -20.98 8.00
N TYR A 29 -8.71 -21.77 7.14
CA TYR A 29 -9.37 -22.72 6.26
C TYR A 29 -8.91 -24.13 6.56
N ARG A 30 -9.83 -25.08 6.41
CA ARG A 30 -9.55 -26.50 6.37
C ARG A 30 -9.75 -27.01 4.95
N THR A 31 -8.81 -27.80 4.45
CA THR A 31 -9.01 -28.58 3.23
C THR A 31 -9.75 -29.88 3.56
N THR A 32 -10.89 -30.10 2.92
CA THR A 32 -11.66 -31.35 2.97
C THR A 32 -10.99 -32.41 2.09
N GLU A 33 -11.29 -33.70 2.31
CA GLU A 33 -10.77 -34.82 1.51
C GLU A 33 -11.12 -34.68 0.00
N GLN A 34 -12.21 -33.99 -0.33
CA GLN A 34 -12.61 -33.66 -1.70
C GLN A 34 -11.95 -32.38 -2.27
N GLY A 35 -10.98 -31.78 -1.57
CA GLY A 35 -10.27 -30.57 -2.00
C GLY A 35 -10.98 -29.24 -1.71
N GLY A 36 -12.21 -29.26 -1.19
CA GLY A 36 -12.93 -28.05 -0.80
C GLY A 36 -12.29 -27.33 0.40
N LYS A 37 -12.29 -25.99 0.41
CA LYS A 37 -11.83 -25.17 1.54
C LYS A 37 -13.00 -24.72 2.40
N VAL A 38 -13.04 -25.15 3.66
CA VAL A 38 -14.06 -24.73 4.63
C VAL A 38 -13.47 -23.68 5.55
N LEU A 39 -14.14 -22.52 5.67
CA LEU A 39 -13.77 -21.48 6.62
C LEU A 39 -14.09 -21.95 8.04
N LEU A 40 -13.08 -22.00 8.91
CA LEU A 40 -13.23 -22.40 10.31
C LEU A 40 -13.38 -21.20 11.22
N PHE A 41 -12.53 -20.19 11.04
CA PHE A 41 -12.46 -19.05 11.93
C PHE A 41 -11.97 -17.81 11.19
N ARG A 42 -12.47 -16.64 11.58
CA ARG A 42 -12.09 -15.34 11.03
C ARG A 42 -11.79 -14.38 12.16
N TYR A 43 -10.63 -13.76 12.11
CA TYR A 43 -10.32 -12.57 12.89
C TYR A 43 -10.43 -11.34 12.02
N ASP A 44 -10.87 -10.25 12.63
CA ASP A 44 -10.83 -8.91 12.07
C ASP A 44 -10.21 -7.98 13.11
N LEU A 45 -8.97 -7.55 12.87
CA LEU A 45 -8.19 -6.79 13.83
C LEU A 45 -7.18 -5.85 13.17
N PRO A 46 -6.74 -4.78 13.86
CA PRO A 46 -5.72 -3.87 13.33
C PRO A 46 -4.40 -4.59 13.07
N ARG A 47 -3.71 -4.25 11.98
CA ARG A 47 -2.43 -4.88 11.60
C ARG A 47 -1.39 -4.83 12.73
N LYS A 48 -1.29 -3.70 13.43
CA LYS A 48 -0.36 -3.53 14.57
C LYS A 48 -0.58 -4.56 15.68
N VAL A 49 -1.84 -4.95 15.91
CA VAL A 49 -2.20 -5.96 16.91
C VAL A 49 -1.87 -7.36 16.38
N ALA A 50 -2.14 -7.61 15.09
CA ALA A 50 -1.78 -8.87 14.42
C ALA A 50 -0.28 -9.15 14.51
N ASP A 51 0.53 -8.15 14.17
CA ASP A 51 1.99 -8.26 14.14
C ASP A 51 2.55 -8.45 15.56
N LYS A 52 2.00 -7.75 16.56
CA LYS A 52 2.42 -7.89 17.97
C LYS A 52 2.08 -9.25 18.56
N TYR A 53 0.92 -9.80 18.22
CA TYR A 53 0.40 -11.05 18.78
C TYR A 53 0.36 -12.17 17.75
N ASP A 54 1.33 -12.24 16.83
CA ASP A 54 1.42 -13.28 15.80
C ASP A 54 1.41 -14.70 16.41
N TRP A 55 1.95 -14.85 17.62
CA TRP A 55 1.94 -16.12 18.35
C TRP A 55 0.52 -16.65 18.59
N VAL A 56 -0.51 -15.80 18.69
CA VAL A 56 -1.92 -16.22 18.85
C VAL A 56 -2.42 -16.91 17.60
N VAL A 57 -2.04 -16.40 16.42
CA VAL A 57 -2.39 -16.99 15.12
C VAL A 57 -1.75 -18.37 15.00
N ARG A 58 -0.47 -18.49 15.37
CA ARG A 58 0.26 -19.76 15.39
C ARG A 58 -0.33 -20.77 16.37
N TRP A 59 -0.63 -20.33 17.59
CA TRP A 59 -1.26 -21.15 18.62
C TRP A 59 -2.61 -21.67 18.14
N ARG A 60 -3.44 -20.80 17.54
CA ARG A 60 -4.74 -21.19 17.03
C ARG A 60 -4.64 -22.17 15.87
N ARG A 61 -3.69 -21.95 14.96
CA ARG A 61 -3.37 -22.91 13.89
C ARG A 61 -3.04 -24.28 14.47
N ALA A 62 -2.13 -24.35 15.44
CA ALA A 62 -1.74 -25.61 16.07
C ALA A 62 -2.92 -26.32 16.73
N ARG A 63 -3.76 -25.58 17.48
CA ARG A 63 -4.98 -26.12 18.09
C ARG A 63 -5.94 -26.70 17.04
N LEU A 64 -6.15 -26.01 15.93
CA LEU A 64 -7.01 -26.49 14.84
C LEU A 64 -6.41 -27.71 14.13
N THR A 65 -5.09 -27.78 13.98
CA THR A 65 -4.40 -28.96 13.44
C THR A 65 -4.60 -30.18 14.33
N CYS A 66 -4.52 -30.03 15.66
CA CYS A 66 -4.80 -31.12 16.60
C CYS A 66 -6.27 -31.59 16.53
N GLN A 67 -7.21 -30.66 16.32
CA GLN A 67 -8.64 -30.99 16.20
C GLN A 67 -8.96 -31.69 14.87
N TYR A 68 -8.22 -31.40 13.80
CA TYR A 68 -8.43 -31.93 12.46
C TYR A 68 -7.15 -32.54 11.88
N PRO A 69 -6.67 -33.68 12.40
CA PRO A 69 -5.36 -34.23 12.04
C PRO A 69 -5.23 -34.62 10.55
N LYS A 70 -6.33 -35.02 9.91
CA LYS A 70 -6.36 -35.37 8.46
C LYS A 70 -6.61 -34.18 7.54
N GLY A 71 -7.08 -33.05 8.07
CA GLY A 71 -7.41 -31.86 7.27
C GLY A 71 -6.26 -30.87 7.33
N ASN A 72 -5.64 -30.54 6.20
CA ASN A 72 -4.61 -29.50 6.19
C ASN A 72 -5.25 -28.15 6.60
N VAL A 73 -4.76 -27.57 7.70
CA VAL A 73 -5.20 -26.27 8.22
C VAL A 73 -4.26 -25.19 7.69
N THR A 74 -4.84 -24.31 6.88
CA THR A 74 -4.18 -23.15 6.29
C THR A 74 -4.80 -21.86 6.83
N HIS A 75 -4.07 -20.77 6.77
CA HIS A 75 -4.60 -19.45 7.09
C HIS A 75 -4.12 -18.44 6.05
N THR A 76 -4.91 -17.42 5.79
CA THR A 76 -4.55 -16.34 4.87
C THR A 76 -4.71 -15.00 5.56
N TYR A 77 -3.84 -14.06 5.20
CA TYR A 77 -3.91 -12.67 5.63
C TYR A 77 -4.46 -11.84 4.47
N CYS A 78 -5.58 -11.16 4.69
CA CYS A 78 -6.09 -10.16 3.77
C CYS A 78 -5.96 -8.80 4.43
N LEU A 79 -5.05 -7.97 3.92
CA LEU A 79 -4.84 -6.60 4.38
C LEU A 79 -5.83 -5.69 3.68
N TYR A 80 -6.46 -4.79 4.41
CA TYR A 80 -7.38 -3.81 3.85
C TYR A 80 -7.36 -2.52 4.67
N ASP A 81 -7.79 -1.43 4.07
CA ASP A 81 -7.99 -0.16 4.76
C ASP A 81 -9.43 -0.08 5.30
N ARG A 82 -9.61 0.19 6.60
CA ARG A 82 -10.94 0.26 7.21
C ARG A 82 -11.76 1.46 6.71
N HIS A 83 -11.10 2.57 6.37
CA HIS A 83 -11.79 3.76 5.91
C HIS A 83 -12.32 3.60 4.48
N SER A 84 -11.48 3.06 3.59
CA SER A 84 -11.80 2.89 2.18
C SER A 84 -12.50 1.57 1.86
N GLY A 85 -12.38 0.56 2.73
CA GLY A 85 -12.85 -0.81 2.50
C GLY A 85 -12.10 -1.55 1.39
N GLU A 86 -11.01 -0.97 0.88
CA GLU A 86 -10.22 -1.51 -0.22
C GLU A 86 -9.08 -2.38 0.29
N ASP A 87 -8.81 -3.46 -0.46
CA ASP A 87 -7.67 -4.33 -0.19
C ASP A 87 -6.36 -3.58 -0.35
N TYR A 88 -5.40 -3.85 0.54
CA TYR A 88 -4.02 -3.38 0.46
C TYR A 88 -3.11 -4.40 -0.24
N SER A 89 -3.67 -5.17 -1.18
CA SER A 89 -2.90 -6.13 -1.97
C SER A 89 -2.08 -5.42 -3.05
N PHE A 90 -1.04 -6.08 -3.55
CA PHE A 90 -0.23 -5.58 -4.65
C PHE A 90 -1.10 -5.41 -5.92
N GLY A 91 -1.13 -4.20 -6.48
CA GLY A 91 -1.97 -3.87 -7.63
C GLY A 91 -3.36 -3.32 -7.27
N SER A 92 -3.70 -3.21 -5.98
CA SER A 92 -4.89 -2.51 -5.51
C SER A 92 -4.87 -1.01 -5.85
N CYS A 93 -6.05 -0.36 -5.82
CA CYS A 93 -6.15 1.09 -6.00
C CYS A 93 -5.35 1.84 -4.92
N LEU A 94 -5.31 1.34 -3.68
CA LEU A 94 -4.54 1.92 -2.59
C LEU A 94 -3.03 1.80 -2.81
N SER A 95 -2.54 0.60 -3.12
CA SER A 95 -1.10 0.38 -3.36
C SER A 95 -0.59 1.15 -4.58
N SER A 96 -1.41 1.26 -5.64
CA SER A 96 -1.05 2.02 -6.83
C SER A 96 -1.04 3.54 -6.58
N LEU A 97 -1.96 4.05 -5.75
CA LEU A 97 -1.95 5.45 -5.33
C LEU A 97 -0.71 5.78 -4.48
N ALA A 98 -0.38 4.96 -3.49
CA ALA A 98 0.81 5.13 -2.67
C ALA A 98 2.10 5.12 -3.52
N ALA A 99 2.20 4.16 -4.46
CA ALA A 99 3.32 4.09 -5.40
C ALA A 99 3.40 5.33 -6.31
N ALA A 100 2.26 5.82 -6.81
CA ALA A 100 2.22 7.02 -7.66
C ALA A 100 2.67 8.27 -6.88
N LYS A 101 2.23 8.44 -5.62
CA LYS A 101 2.71 9.52 -4.74
C LYS A 101 4.21 9.43 -4.48
N ALA A 102 4.72 8.23 -4.16
CA ALA A 102 6.15 8.02 -3.96
C ALA A 102 6.97 8.34 -5.22
N GLN A 103 6.46 8.01 -6.41
CA GLN A 103 7.10 8.39 -7.67
C GLN A 103 7.15 9.91 -7.89
N VAL A 104 6.08 10.63 -7.54
CA VAL A 104 6.07 12.11 -7.61
C VAL A 104 7.11 12.68 -6.66
N THR A 105 7.15 12.22 -5.40
CA THR A 105 8.15 12.67 -4.42
C THR A 105 9.59 12.38 -4.87
N ARG A 106 9.85 11.17 -5.42
CA ARG A 106 11.16 10.82 -5.96
C ARG A 106 11.56 11.74 -7.11
N MET A 107 10.62 12.04 -7.99
CA MET A 107 10.87 12.90 -9.15
C MET A 107 11.12 14.35 -8.74
N GLU A 108 10.34 14.89 -7.80
CA GLU A 108 10.57 16.22 -7.20
C GLU A 108 11.96 16.32 -6.56
N ARG A 109 12.37 15.30 -5.81
CA ARG A 109 13.71 15.25 -5.22
C ARG A 109 14.79 15.25 -6.29
N ARG A 110 14.66 14.42 -7.32
CA ARG A 110 15.64 14.33 -8.41
C ARG A 110 15.79 15.65 -9.15
N ILE A 111 14.69 16.36 -9.37
CA ILE A 111 14.69 17.70 -9.95
C ILE A 111 15.46 18.67 -9.04
N ARG A 112 15.19 18.66 -7.73
CA ARG A 112 15.89 19.53 -6.77
C ARG A 112 17.39 19.24 -6.70
N GLU A 113 17.78 17.97 -6.65
CA GLU A 113 19.19 17.54 -6.66
C GLU A 113 19.89 18.02 -7.94
N TYR A 114 19.24 17.85 -9.09
CA TYR A 114 19.74 18.32 -10.36
C TYR A 114 19.91 19.84 -10.39
N THR A 115 18.88 20.60 -10.01
CA THR A 115 18.94 22.07 -9.96
C THR A 115 20.02 22.57 -9.00
N ALA A 116 20.16 21.95 -7.82
CA ALA A 116 21.16 22.34 -6.84
C ALA A 116 22.59 22.07 -7.33
N TRP A 117 22.82 20.89 -7.92
CA TRP A 117 24.12 20.56 -8.51
C TRP A 117 24.47 21.49 -9.67
N GLN A 118 23.50 21.77 -10.53
CA GLN A 118 23.69 22.60 -11.71
C GLN A 118 23.97 24.07 -11.35
N LYS A 119 23.28 24.62 -10.34
CA LYS A 119 23.57 25.98 -9.81
C LYS A 119 24.97 26.11 -9.20
N GLN A 120 25.49 25.03 -8.60
CA GLN A 120 26.80 25.05 -7.96
C GLN A 120 27.94 24.89 -8.96
N ASN A 121 27.75 24.11 -10.02
CA ASN A 121 28.81 23.75 -10.96
C ASN A 121 28.78 24.54 -12.27
N ASN A 122 27.62 25.03 -12.71
CA ASN A 122 27.46 25.69 -14.00
C ASN A 122 27.00 27.15 -13.83
N LEU A 123 27.91 28.09 -14.13
CA LEU A 123 27.65 29.53 -14.07
C LEU A 123 26.63 30.02 -15.12
N PHE A 124 26.42 29.27 -16.20
CA PHE A 124 25.49 29.60 -17.28
C PHE A 124 24.16 28.87 -17.17
N PHE A 125 23.88 28.25 -16.01
CA PHE A 125 22.62 27.56 -15.83
C PHE A 125 21.46 28.55 -15.71
N ASP A 126 20.56 28.49 -16.67
CA ASP A 126 19.26 29.14 -16.61
C ASP A 126 18.17 28.06 -16.42
N GLU A 127 17.41 28.18 -15.33
CA GLU A 127 16.30 27.27 -15.03
C GLU A 127 15.22 27.29 -16.11
N GLN A 128 15.09 28.39 -16.84
CA GLN A 128 14.04 28.58 -17.84
C GLN A 128 14.42 27.99 -19.20
N ALA A 129 15.72 27.93 -19.53
CA ALA A 129 16.21 27.51 -20.83
C ALA A 129 16.61 26.02 -20.91
N ASP A 130 16.69 25.33 -19.77
CA ASP A 130 17.10 23.93 -19.73
C ASP A 130 15.98 22.98 -20.22
N GLU A 131 16.19 22.40 -21.41
CA GLU A 131 15.24 21.48 -22.05
C GLU A 131 14.99 20.21 -21.22
N MET A 132 16.00 19.74 -20.47
CA MET A 132 15.91 18.54 -19.64
C MET A 132 15.03 18.81 -18.40
N LEU A 133 15.18 20.00 -17.79
CA LEU A 133 14.35 20.44 -16.69
C LEU A 133 12.88 20.62 -17.13
N GLN A 134 12.64 21.27 -18.28
CA GLN A 134 11.29 21.47 -18.81
C GLN A 134 10.57 20.13 -19.07
N LYS A 135 11.25 19.17 -19.70
CA LYS A 135 10.71 17.82 -19.92
C LYS A 135 10.41 17.10 -18.61
N ALA A 136 11.25 17.28 -17.59
CA ALA A 136 11.03 16.71 -16.26
C ALA A 136 9.80 17.34 -15.57
N VAL A 137 9.66 18.67 -15.61
CA VAL A 137 8.51 19.38 -15.03
C VAL A 137 7.20 19.00 -15.74
N ALA A 138 7.20 18.89 -17.07
CA ALA A 138 6.03 18.45 -17.83
C ALA A 138 5.60 17.03 -17.44
N LYS A 139 6.55 16.08 -17.34
CA LYS A 139 6.28 14.71 -16.87
C LYS A 139 5.78 14.68 -15.42
N LEU A 140 6.30 15.56 -14.56
CA LEU A 140 5.86 15.68 -13.18
C LEU A 140 4.41 16.18 -13.09
N LYS A 141 4.01 17.13 -13.94
CA LYS A 141 2.63 17.62 -14.02
C LYS A 141 1.66 16.49 -14.37
N ILE A 142 1.98 15.71 -15.40
CA ILE A 142 1.18 14.53 -15.81
C ILE A 142 1.05 13.53 -14.65
N LYS A 143 2.14 13.25 -13.94
CA LYS A 143 2.10 12.33 -12.79
C LYS A 143 1.25 12.86 -11.64
N LYS A 144 1.26 14.17 -11.38
CA LYS A 144 0.38 14.79 -10.37
C LYS A 144 -1.09 14.68 -10.75
N GLU A 145 -1.42 14.89 -12.02
CA GLU A 145 -2.78 14.71 -12.55
C GLU A 145 -3.26 13.26 -12.38
N ASN A 146 -2.42 12.28 -12.71
CA ASN A 146 -2.72 10.86 -12.51
C ASN A 146 -2.94 10.50 -11.03
N VAL A 147 -2.16 11.09 -10.11
CA VAL A 147 -2.36 10.90 -8.67
C VAL A 147 -3.71 11.47 -8.24
N GLN A 148 -4.08 12.67 -8.69
CA GLN A 148 -5.37 13.28 -8.36
C GLN A 148 -6.55 12.45 -8.89
N GLU A 149 -6.42 11.89 -10.09
CA GLU A 149 -7.45 11.00 -10.62
C GLU A 149 -7.58 9.72 -9.79
N ALA A 150 -6.46 9.13 -9.37
CA ALA A 150 -6.43 7.96 -8.50
C ALA A 150 -7.05 8.24 -7.11
N GLU A 151 -6.79 9.41 -6.52
CA GLU A 151 -7.43 9.86 -5.27
C GLU A 151 -8.95 9.96 -5.42
N ARG A 152 -9.43 10.59 -6.50
CA ARG A 152 -10.88 10.68 -6.76
C ARG A 152 -11.53 9.31 -6.92
N ARG A 153 -10.86 8.37 -7.59
CA ARG A 153 -11.34 6.98 -7.72
C ARG A 153 -11.47 6.34 -6.35
N LEU A 154 -10.48 6.52 -5.48
CA LEU A 154 -10.49 5.98 -4.12
C LEU A 154 -11.61 6.60 -3.27
N GLN A 155 -11.78 7.92 -3.31
CA GLN A 155 -12.85 8.62 -2.59
C GLN A 155 -14.24 8.08 -2.94
N ARG A 156 -14.54 7.88 -4.23
CA ARG A 156 -15.82 7.30 -4.67
C ARG A 156 -16.05 5.91 -4.09
N LYS A 157 -15.00 5.09 -3.97
CA LYS A 157 -15.10 3.75 -3.39
C LYS A 157 -15.29 3.81 -1.87
N ALA A 158 -14.55 4.68 -1.18
CA ALA A 158 -14.69 4.91 0.25
C ALA A 158 -16.11 5.36 0.60
N GLU A 159 -16.68 6.31 -0.15
CA GLU A 159 -18.07 6.75 0.01
C GLU A 159 -19.08 5.62 -0.19
N LYS A 160 -18.87 4.77 -1.20
CA LYS A 160 -19.72 3.59 -1.44
C LYS A 160 -19.65 2.62 -0.26
N HIS A 161 -18.45 2.34 0.23
CA HIS A 161 -18.24 1.45 1.37
C HIS A 161 -18.89 1.99 2.65
N GLN A 162 -18.76 3.28 2.92
CA GLN A 162 -19.42 3.92 4.07
C GLN A 162 -20.96 3.86 3.97
N ARG A 163 -21.53 3.95 2.76
CA ARG A 163 -22.97 3.77 2.54
C ARG A 163 -23.42 2.33 2.78
N GLU A 164 -22.60 1.35 2.40
CA GLU A 164 -22.88 -0.07 2.62
C GLU A 164 -22.81 -0.43 4.11
N MET A 165 -21.86 0.13 4.86
CA MET A 165 -21.72 -0.08 6.31
C MET A 165 -22.81 0.58 7.15
N ARG A 166 -23.54 1.56 6.61
CA ARG A 166 -24.65 2.27 7.29
C ARG A 166 -26.02 1.62 7.09
N LYS A 167 -26.14 0.64 6.17
CA LYS A 167 -27.36 -0.13 5.94
C LYS A 167 -27.37 -1.39 6.80
#